data_AF-A0A0S4LEV6-F1
#
_entry.id   AF-A0A0S4LEV6-F1
#
_cell.length_a   1.000
_cell.length_b   1.000
_cell.length_c   1.000
_cell.angle_alpha   90.00
_cell.angle_beta   90.00
_cell.angle_gamma   90.00
#
_symmetry.space_group_name_H-M   'P 1'
#
loop_
_entity.id
_entity.type
_entity.pdbx_description
1 polymer ?
#
loop_
_entity_poly.entity_id
_entity_poly.type
_entity_poly.pdbx_seq_one_letter_code
_entity_poly.pdbx_strand_id
1 'polypeptide(L)' 'MVPYPFSRGLFLYGSPLWVPREADAAMLETLRAELETALNQLTDQAEEDVTREQ' A
#
# COMPACT_ATOMS: atom_id res chain seq x y z
N MET A 1 -29.62 -5.17 -1.86
CA MET A 1 -28.75 -5.20 -3.05
C MET A 1 -27.86 -3.97 -2.95
N VAL A 2 -26.53 -4.14 -2.83
CA VAL A 2 -25.61 -3.00 -2.73
C VAL A 2 -25.39 -2.45 -4.15
N PRO A 3 -25.68 -1.17 -4.43
CA PRO A 3 -25.49 -0.61 -5.76
C PRO A 3 -24.00 -0.52 -6.09
N TYR A 4 -23.69 -0.74 -7.37
CA TYR A 4 -22.37 -0.48 -7.92
C TYR A 4 -21.96 0.99 -7.67
N PRO A 5 -20.68 1.29 -7.37
CA PRO A 5 -19.52 0.42 -7.35
C PRO A 5 -19.24 -0.26 -6.00
N PHE A 6 -20.05 -0.02 -4.97
CA PHE A 6 -19.80 -0.53 -3.61
C PHE A 6 -19.96 -2.06 -3.46
N SER A 7 -20.29 -2.77 -4.54
CA SER A 7 -20.31 -4.23 -4.59
C SER A 7 -18.96 -4.86 -4.92
N ARG A 8 -17.94 -4.07 -5.29
CA ARG A 8 -16.59 -4.55 -5.62
C ARG A 8 -15.54 -3.82 -4.77
N GLY A 9 -14.63 -4.58 -4.17
CA GLY A 9 -13.48 -4.06 -3.44
C GLY A 9 -12.20 -4.75 -3.92
N LEU A 10 -11.14 -3.97 -4.12
CA LEU A 10 -9.80 -4.45 -4.41
C LEU A 10 -8.91 -4.20 -3.19
N PHE A 11 -8.21 -5.23 -2.73
CA PHE A 11 -7.23 -5.13 -1.66
C PHE A 11 -5.89 -5.62 -2.18
N LEU A 12 -4.88 -4.75 -2.15
CA LEU A 12 -3.50 -5.09 -2.49
C LEU A 12 -2.66 -5.08 -1.21
N TYR A 13 -1.74 -6.06 -1.12
CA TYR A 13 -0.78 -6.16 -0.03
C TYR A 13 0.62 -6.27 -0.61
N GLY A 14 1.54 -5.44 -0.10
CA GLY A 14 2.94 -5.46 -0.51
C GLY A 14 3.78 -6.47 0.27
N SER A 15 5.05 -6.54 -0.10
CA SER A 15 6.04 -7.30 0.65
C SER A 15 6.15 -6.80 2.10
N PRO A 16 6.30 -7.70 3.07
CA PRO A 16 6.48 -7.30 4.46
C PRO A 16 7.81 -6.56 4.65
N LEU A 17 7.78 -5.47 5.40
CA LEU A 17 8.96 -4.70 5.77
C LEU A 17 9.39 -5.07 7.20
N TRP A 18 10.63 -5.54 7.35
CA TRP A 18 11.18 -5.94 8.65
C TRP A 18 11.88 -4.77 9.34
N VAL A 19 11.54 -4.53 10.61
CA VAL A 19 12.16 -3.48 11.42
C VAL A 19 13.08 -4.13 12.45
N PRO A 20 14.40 -3.88 12.40
CA PRO A 20 15.33 -4.34 13.43
C PRO A 20 14.97 -3.76 14.79
N ARG A 21 15.14 -4.55 15.86
CA ARG A 21 14.83 -4.11 17.22
C ARG A 21 15.74 -2.97 17.68
N GLU A 22 16.98 -2.96 17.21
CA GLU A 22 18.02 -2.00 17.56
C GLU A 22 18.08 -0.81 16.58
N ALA A 23 17.04 -0.61 15.76
CA ALA A 23 16.99 0.49 14.81
C ALA A 23 17.05 1.85 15.53
N ASP A 24 18.01 2.68 15.12
CA ASP A 24 18.10 4.06 15.58
C ASP A 24 17.13 4.98 14.81
N ALA A 25 17.07 6.26 15.20
CA ALA A 25 16.14 7.20 14.59
C ALA A 25 16.36 7.39 13.08
N ALA A 26 17.61 7.32 12.60
CA ALA A 26 17.93 7.48 11.19
C ALA A 26 17.49 6.25 10.38
N MET A 27 17.71 5.06 10.92
CA MET A 27 17.24 3.80 10.33
C MET A 27 15.71 3.74 10.29
N LEU A 28 15.04 4.14 11.37
CA LEU A 28 13.58 4.18 11.42
C LEU A 28 13.01 5.14 10.37
N GLU A 29 13.62 6.32 10.18
CA GLU A 29 13.19 7.26 9.16
C GLU A 29 13.41 6.71 7.74
N THR A 30 14.51 5.99 7.51
CA THR A 30 14.77 5.30 6.24
C THR A 30 13.68 4.26 5.95
N LEU A 31 13.38 3.41 6.93
CA LEU A 31 12.33 2.39 6.83
C LEU A 31 10.92 2.99 6.67
N ARG A 32 10.66 4.15 7.32
CA ARG A 32 9.40 4.89 7.14
C ARG A 32 9.24 5.35 5.70
N ALA A 33 10.28 5.92 5.10
CA ALA A 33 10.25 6.38 3.71
C ALA A 33 10.11 5.21 2.71
N GLU A 34 10.73 4.07 2.98
CA GLU A 34 10.55 2.84 2.19
C GLU A 34 9.09 2.34 2.25
N LEU A 35 8.52 2.28 3.46
CA LEU A 35 7.12 1.88 3.65
C LEU A 35 6.16 2.85 2.93
N GLU A 36 6.38 4.15 3.05
CA GLU A 36 5.58 5.17 2.37
C GLU A 36 5.63 5.00 0.85
N THR A 37 6.83 4.77 0.30
CA THR A 37 7.00 4.52 -1.14
C THR A 37 6.23 3.29 -1.58
N ALA A 38 6.32 2.18 -0.84
CA ALA A 38 5.63 0.94 -1.18
C ALA A 38 4.10 1.09 -1.11
N LEU A 39 3.58 1.78 -0.09
CA LEU A 39 2.15 2.01 0.05
C LEU A 39 1.58 2.93 -1.04
N ASN A 40 2.33 3.97 -1.42
CA ASN A 40 1.93 4.84 -2.53
C ASN A 40 1.87 4.07 -3.85
N GLN A 41 2.89 3.26 -4.15
CA GLN A 41 2.89 2.41 -5.35
C GLN A 41 1.71 1.43 -5.40
N LEU A 42 1.37 0.79 -4.27
CA LEU A 42 0.20 -0.08 -4.19
C LEU A 42 -1.11 0.68 -4.37
N THR A 43 -1.17 1.92 -3.90
CA THR A 43 -2.35 2.78 -4.07
C THR A 43 -2.54 3.16 -5.53
N ASP A 44 -1.47 3.63 -6.19
CA ASP A 44 -1.49 3.95 -7.62
C ASP A 44 -1.93 2.74 -8.46
N GLN A 45 -1.36 1.57 -8.18
CA GLN A 45 -1.75 0.32 -8.84
C GLN A 45 -3.23 -0.03 -8.61
N ALA A 46 -3.73 0.13 -7.39
CA ALA A 46 -5.14 -0.13 -7.09
C ALA A 46 -6.07 0.82 -7.84
N GLU A 47 -5.70 2.10 -7.95
CA GLU A 47 -6.46 3.09 -8.72
C GLU A 47 -6.48 2.75 -10.22
N GLU A 48 -5.33 2.35 -10.77
CA GLU A 48 -5.22 1.91 -12.17
C GLU A 48 -6.09 0.68 -12.45
N ASP A 49 -6.04 -0.33 -11.58
CA ASP A 49 -6.79 -1.58 -11.76
C ASP A 49 -8.30 -1.36 -11.63
N VAL A 50 -8.74 -0.57 -10.65
CA VAL A 50 -10.14 -0.21 -10.51
C VAL A 50 -10.63 0.60 -11.71
N THR A 51 -9.79 1.50 -12.27
CA THR A 51 -10.16 2.31 -13.44
C THR A 51 -10.21 1.49 -14.74
N ARG A 52 -9.29 0.53 -14.94
CA ARG A 52 -9.24 -0.32 -16.14
C ARG A 52 -10.43 -1.28 -16.24
N GLU A 53 -11.01 -1.66 -15.10
CA GLU A 53 -12.14 -2.59 -14.99
C GLU A 53 -13.53 -1.93 -15.12
N GLN A 54 -13.58 -0.63 -15.44
CA GLN A 54 -14.81 0.20 -15.52
C GLN A 54 -15.29 0.43 -16.95
#